data_AF-A0A7S4JZM2-F1
#
_entry.id   AF-A0A7S4JZM2-F1
#
_cell.length_a   1.000
_cell.length_b   1.000
_cell.length_c   1.000
_cell.angle_alpha   90.00
_cell.angle_beta   90.00
_cell.angle_gamma   90.00
#
_symmetry.space_group_name_H-M   'P 1'
#
loop_
_entity.id
_entity.type
_entity.pdbx_description
1 polymer ?
#
loop_
_entity_poly.entity_id
_entity_poly.type
_entity_poly.pdbx_seq_one_letter_code
_entity_poly.pdbx_strand_id
1 'polypeptide(L)'
;MYGYTIAAADLKLRFSLLSSYMVSDPRTQSLTEAWAWIDDIAASRGASAVCEGADSTTLPFATKSLVGMPLPTTLHYCQNYKYAGHSYAKREVAHDFFKCDGEPIRFDVGAMLESLRNETSTVNIRTAFMLCHLIPMVNTALSEYQRSVCSRQ
;
A
#
# COMPACT_ATOMS: atom_id res chain seq x y z
N MET A 1 16.84 9.98 7.45
CA MET A 1 17.44 8.93 6.60
C MET A 1 18.73 9.43 5.97
N TYR A 2 18.69 10.33 4.97
CA TYR A 2 19.90 10.76 4.23
C TYR A 2 21.06 11.28 5.09
N GLY A 3 20.81 12.08 6.14
CA GLY A 3 21.88 12.61 6.98
C GLY A 3 22.68 11.54 7.71
N TYR A 4 22.02 10.49 8.21
CA TYR A 4 22.70 9.37 8.86
C TYR A 4 23.55 8.58 7.86
N THR A 5 23.02 8.29 6.67
CA THR A 5 23.75 7.55 5.63
C THR A 5 24.98 8.34 5.14
N ILE A 6 24.86 9.65 4.97
CA ILE A 6 25.99 10.52 4.58
C ILE A 6 27.05 10.55 5.69
N ALA A 7 26.66 10.74 6.95
CA ALA A 7 27.59 10.76 8.07
C ALA A 7 28.29 9.40 8.27
N ALA A 8 27.56 8.29 8.16
CA ALA A 8 28.13 6.95 8.25
C ALA A 8 29.13 6.67 7.11
N ALA A 9 28.84 7.16 5.90
CA ALA A 9 29.75 7.06 4.76
C ALA A 9 31.02 7.91 4.95
N ASP A 10 30.87 9.15 5.42
CA ASP A 10 31.98 10.07 5.74
C ASP A 10 32.94 9.46 6.79
N LEU A 11 32.36 8.88 7.85
CA LEU A 11 33.08 8.18 8.90
C LEU A 11 33.58 6.78 8.48
N LYS A 12 33.35 6.36 7.23
CA LYS A 12 33.75 5.05 6.67
C LYS A 12 33.31 3.87 7.54
N LEU A 13 32.14 3.98 8.18
CA LEU A 13 31.58 2.89 8.96
C LEU A 13 31.26 1.72 8.02
N ARG A 14 31.40 0.48 8.50
CA ARG A 14 30.92 -0.67 7.74
C ARG A 14 29.40 -0.58 7.64
N PHE A 15 28.90 -0.50 6.42
CA PHE A 15 27.48 -0.57 6.13
C PHE A 15 27.21 -1.74 5.18
N SER A 16 26.00 -2.27 5.24
CA SER A 16 25.47 -3.19 4.23
C SER A 16 24.22 -2.57 3.66
N LEU A 17 24.12 -2.55 2.33
CA LEU A 17 22.90 -2.13 1.68
C LEU A 17 21.87 -3.24 1.87
N LEU A 18 20.87 -2.97 2.69
CA LEU A 18 19.65 -3.76 2.70
C LEU A 18 18.73 -3.13 1.67
N SER A 19 18.50 -3.83 0.56
CA SER A 19 17.38 -3.49 -0.33
C SER A 19 16.11 -3.75 0.48
N SER A 20 15.59 -2.70 1.12
CA SER A 20 14.23 -2.77 1.62
C SER A 20 13.37 -2.79 0.36
N TYR A 21 12.69 -3.90 0.12
CA TYR A 21 11.65 -4.07 -0.88
C TYR A 21 10.42 -3.19 -0.56
N MET A 22 10.67 -1.96 -0.13
CA MET A 22 9.66 -0.94 0.12
C MET A 22 9.06 -0.51 -1.21
N VAL A 23 7.81 -0.08 -1.17
CA VAL A 23 7.17 0.62 -2.29
C VAL A 23 6.69 1.98 -1.81
N SER A 24 7.01 3.02 -2.59
CA SER A 24 6.77 4.41 -2.19
C SER A 24 5.96 5.26 -3.18
N ASP A 25 6.56 6.26 -3.82
CA ASP A 25 5.93 7.02 -4.89
C ASP A 25 5.76 6.11 -6.11
N PRO A 26 4.55 5.94 -6.68
CA PRO A 26 4.29 5.11 -7.85
C PRO A 26 5.13 5.47 -9.09
N ARG A 27 5.69 6.67 -9.13
CA ARG A 27 6.57 7.16 -10.21
C ARG A 27 8.03 6.77 -10.02
N THR A 28 8.39 6.20 -8.88
CA THR A 28 9.77 5.80 -8.57
C THR A 28 10.22 4.69 -9.51
N GLN A 29 11.37 4.88 -10.15
CA GLN A 29 11.99 3.90 -11.06
C GLN A 29 13.21 3.20 -10.41
N SER A 30 13.35 3.30 -9.09
CA SER A 30 14.48 2.67 -8.41
C SER A 30 14.40 1.15 -8.46
N LEU A 31 15.49 0.51 -8.87
CA LEU A 31 15.66 -0.94 -8.80
C LEU A 31 15.69 -1.48 -7.36
N THR A 32 15.80 -0.59 -6.37
CA THR A 32 15.81 -0.96 -4.95
C THR A 32 14.41 -1.00 -4.34
N GLU A 33 13.39 -0.48 -5.03
CA GLU A 33 11.99 -0.61 -4.61
C GLU A 33 11.34 -1.83 -5.26
N ALA A 34 10.35 -2.41 -4.61
CA ALA A 34 9.68 -3.61 -5.09
C ALA A 34 8.64 -3.36 -6.20
N TRP A 35 8.71 -2.21 -6.87
CA TRP A 35 7.79 -1.88 -7.96
C TRP A 35 7.88 -2.84 -9.12
N ALA A 36 9.08 -3.33 -9.45
CA ALA A 36 9.26 -4.28 -10.55
C ALA A 36 8.39 -5.54 -10.35
N TRP A 37 8.25 -6.03 -9.12
CA TRP A 37 7.41 -7.20 -8.83
C TRP A 37 5.92 -6.93 -9.03
N ILE A 38 5.47 -5.72 -8.67
CA ILE A 38 4.07 -5.32 -8.86
C ILE A 38 3.77 -5.15 -10.35
N ASP A 39 4.71 -4.58 -11.10
CA ASP A 39 4.59 -4.43 -12.55
C ASP A 39 4.56 -5.81 -13.23
N ASP A 40 5.38 -6.77 -12.78
CA ASP A 40 5.39 -8.15 -13.29
C ASP A 40 4.07 -8.87 -13.02
N ILE A 41 3.42 -8.64 -11.86
CA ILE A 41 2.07 -9.14 -11.58
C ILE A 41 1.08 -8.60 -12.61
N ALA A 42 1.09 -7.29 -12.83
CA ALA A 42 0.18 -6.64 -13.76
C ALA A 42 0.43 -7.08 -15.21
N ALA A 43 1.68 -7.27 -15.60
CA ALA A 43 2.05 -7.74 -16.93
C ALA A 43 1.65 -9.21 -17.18
N SER A 44 1.78 -10.07 -16.17
CA SER A 44 1.50 -11.51 -16.31
C SER A 44 0.04 -11.88 -16.14
N ARG A 45 -0.70 -11.18 -15.27
CA ARG A 45 -2.08 -11.53 -14.88
C ARG A 45 -3.10 -10.45 -15.21
N GLY A 46 -2.67 -9.33 -15.77
CA GLY A 46 -3.49 -8.14 -16.02
C GLY A 46 -3.47 -7.16 -14.85
N ALA A 47 -3.75 -5.89 -15.16
CA ALA A 47 -3.71 -4.79 -14.20
C ALA A 47 -4.65 -5.00 -12.99
N SER A 48 -5.79 -5.68 -13.15
CA SER A 48 -6.71 -5.97 -12.04
C SER A 48 -6.10 -6.87 -10.95
N ALA A 49 -5.08 -7.67 -11.29
CA ALA A 49 -4.50 -8.65 -10.37
C ALA A 49 -3.89 -8.03 -9.10
N VAL A 50 -3.51 -6.75 -9.13
CA VAL A 50 -2.97 -6.05 -7.95
C VAL A 50 -4.02 -5.79 -6.86
N CYS A 51 -5.31 -5.89 -7.20
CA CYS A 51 -6.44 -5.65 -6.31
C CYS A 51 -7.38 -6.85 -6.15
N GLU A 52 -7.14 -7.95 -6.89
CA GLU A 52 -7.98 -9.15 -6.83
C GLU A 52 -8.11 -9.69 -5.40
N GLY A 53 -9.35 -9.93 -4.97
CA GLY A 53 -9.66 -10.48 -3.64
C GLY A 53 -9.61 -9.47 -2.49
N ALA A 54 -9.38 -8.19 -2.78
CA ALA A 54 -9.55 -7.13 -1.79
C ALA A 54 -11.03 -6.78 -1.58
N ASP A 55 -11.35 -6.26 -0.41
CA ASP A 55 -12.58 -5.53 -0.11
C ASP A 55 -12.25 -4.35 0.83
N SER A 56 -13.24 -3.71 1.46
CA SER A 56 -13.01 -2.58 2.37
C SER A 56 -12.17 -2.90 3.61
N THR A 57 -11.99 -4.17 3.97
CA THR A 57 -11.29 -4.65 5.18
C THR A 57 -10.38 -5.86 4.94
N THR A 58 -10.36 -6.36 3.71
CA THR A 58 -9.64 -7.55 3.31
C THR A 58 -8.57 -7.19 2.28
N LEU A 59 -7.37 -7.71 2.49
CA LEU A 59 -6.24 -7.49 1.57
C LEU A 59 -6.33 -8.36 0.30
N PRO A 60 -5.73 -7.91 -0.83
CA PRO A 60 -5.66 -8.68 -2.08
C PRO A 60 -5.06 -10.08 -1.90
N PHE A 61 -5.45 -11.03 -2.75
CA PHE A 61 -4.93 -12.41 -2.72
C PHE A 61 -3.40 -12.47 -2.87
N ALA A 62 -2.82 -11.56 -3.64
CA ALA A 62 -1.37 -11.45 -3.81
C ALA A 62 -0.63 -11.27 -2.47
N THR A 63 -1.28 -10.67 -1.46
CA THR A 63 -0.71 -10.45 -0.11
C THR A 63 -0.84 -11.64 0.82
N LYS A 64 -1.81 -12.51 0.58
CA LYS A 64 -2.19 -13.57 1.52
C LYS A 64 -1.40 -14.85 1.29
N SER A 65 -0.86 -15.05 0.09
CA SER A 65 -0.12 -16.26 -0.26
C SER A 65 1.37 -16.08 -0.07
N LEU A 66 1.91 -16.68 1.00
CA LEU A 66 3.35 -16.78 1.25
C LEU A 66 4.11 -17.57 0.17
N VAL A 67 3.39 -18.32 -0.66
CA VAL A 67 3.93 -19.25 -1.66
C VAL A 67 4.03 -18.59 -3.05
N GLY A 68 3.27 -17.52 -3.30
CA GLY A 68 3.10 -16.95 -4.65
C GLY A 68 4.02 -15.77 -4.99
N MET A 69 4.32 -14.90 -4.02
CA MET A 69 5.29 -13.80 -4.18
C MET A 69 5.52 -13.10 -2.84
N PRO A 70 6.77 -12.84 -2.41
CA PRO A 70 7.02 -12.02 -1.24
C PRO A 70 6.62 -10.58 -1.57
N LEU A 71 5.51 -10.12 -0.99
CA LEU A 71 5.13 -8.73 -1.11
C LEU A 71 6.16 -7.79 -0.46
N PRO A 72 6.14 -6.51 -0.85
CA PRO A 72 6.87 -5.47 -0.16
C PRO A 72 6.70 -5.60 1.36
N THR A 73 7.81 -5.70 2.10
CA THR A 73 7.77 -5.73 3.57
C THR A 73 7.38 -4.37 4.15
N THR A 74 7.34 -3.32 3.32
CA THR A 74 7.10 -1.95 3.75
C THR A 74 6.33 -1.17 2.69
N LEU A 75 5.16 -0.66 3.07
CA LEU A 75 4.38 0.26 2.25
C LEU A 75 4.61 1.68 2.78
N HIS A 76 5.08 2.60 1.94
CA HIS A 76 5.27 3.99 2.35
C HIS A 76 3.92 4.73 2.37
N TYR A 77 3.29 4.75 3.54
CA TYR A 77 1.93 5.29 3.74
C TYR A 77 1.81 6.83 3.61
N CYS A 78 2.93 7.57 3.51
CA CYS A 78 2.91 9.04 3.55
C CYS A 78 2.62 9.72 2.20
N GLN A 79 2.60 8.99 1.09
CA GLN A 79 2.33 9.60 -0.22
C GLN A 79 0.83 9.88 -0.41
N ASN A 80 0.53 10.58 -1.50
CA ASN A 80 -0.83 10.84 -1.95
C ASN A 80 -1.18 9.92 -3.12
N TYR A 81 -2.05 8.95 -2.88
CA TYR A 81 -2.52 7.99 -3.88
C TYR A 81 -3.94 8.36 -4.30
N LYS A 82 -4.17 8.58 -5.60
CA LYS A 82 -5.50 8.92 -6.14
C LYS A 82 -5.73 8.20 -7.46
N TYR A 83 -6.78 7.38 -7.52
CA TYR A 83 -7.16 6.65 -8.72
C TYR A 83 -8.62 6.17 -8.65
N ALA A 84 -9.32 6.16 -9.78
CA ALA A 84 -10.69 5.62 -9.90
C ALA A 84 -11.71 6.16 -8.87
N GLY A 85 -11.60 7.44 -8.49
CA GLY A 85 -12.48 8.05 -7.48
C GLY A 85 -12.13 7.67 -6.02
N HIS A 86 -11.06 6.92 -5.80
CA HIS A 86 -10.52 6.58 -4.49
C HIS A 86 -9.29 7.42 -4.19
N SER A 87 -9.13 7.83 -2.94
CA SER A 87 -7.92 8.50 -2.47
C SER A 87 -7.46 7.96 -1.12
N TYR A 88 -6.15 8.00 -0.94
CA TYR A 88 -5.52 7.85 0.36
C TYR A 88 -4.33 8.79 0.43
N ALA A 89 -4.33 9.65 1.45
CA ALA A 89 -3.16 10.39 1.87
C ALA A 89 -3.15 10.45 3.38
N LYS A 90 -1.98 10.28 4.01
CA LYS A 90 -1.84 10.34 5.48
C LYS A 90 -2.53 11.58 6.09
N ARG A 91 -2.40 12.73 5.42
CA ARG A 91 -2.95 14.01 5.90
C ARG A 91 -4.45 14.20 5.58
N GLU A 92 -5.04 13.35 4.74
CA GLU A 92 -6.49 13.32 4.47
C GLU A 92 -7.23 12.42 5.47
N VAL A 93 -6.52 11.52 6.17
CA VAL A 93 -7.10 10.71 7.27
C VAL A 93 -7.25 11.59 8.52
N ALA A 94 -8.44 11.57 9.12
CA ALA A 94 -8.73 12.34 10.33
C ALA A 94 -7.77 11.97 11.47
N HIS A 95 -7.33 12.97 12.25
CA HIS A 95 -6.41 12.72 13.36
C HIS A 95 -7.01 11.83 14.46
N ASP A 96 -8.33 11.87 14.61
CA ASP A 96 -9.14 11.07 15.53
C ASP A 96 -9.79 9.86 14.85
N PHE A 97 -9.25 9.40 13.71
CA PHE A 97 -9.85 8.30 12.92
C PHE A 97 -10.12 7.05 13.76
N PHE A 98 -9.21 6.69 14.68
CA PHE A 98 -9.39 5.59 15.61
C PHE A 98 -10.25 6.00 16.82
N LYS A 99 -11.56 5.94 16.65
CA LYS A 99 -12.57 6.22 17.69
C LYS A 99 -13.74 5.23 17.63
N CYS A 100 -14.53 5.17 18.70
CA CYS A 100 -15.58 4.16 18.87
C CYS A 100 -16.74 4.29 17.88
N ASP A 101 -17.02 5.51 17.44
CA ASP A 101 -17.98 5.88 16.39
C ASP A 101 -17.29 6.22 15.06
N GLY A 102 -16.05 5.74 14.87
CA GLY A 102 -15.28 5.98 13.66
C GLY A 102 -15.86 5.21 12.47
N GLU A 103 -15.93 5.87 11.31
CA GLU A 103 -16.37 5.25 10.06
C GLU A 103 -15.18 4.82 9.21
N PRO A 104 -15.22 3.65 8.55
CA PRO A 104 -14.17 3.21 7.67
C PRO A 104 -14.05 4.12 6.44
N ILE A 105 -12.84 4.20 5.88
CA ILE A 105 -12.60 4.87 4.61
C ILE A 105 -13.38 4.13 3.52
N ARG A 106 -14.23 4.86 2.80
CA ARG A 106 -15.03 4.31 1.70
C ARG A 106 -14.12 3.73 0.62
N PHE A 107 -14.35 2.46 0.29
CA PHE A 107 -13.60 1.76 -0.74
C PHE A 107 -14.53 0.88 -1.57
N ASP A 108 -14.60 1.15 -2.87
CA ASP A 108 -15.39 0.39 -3.84
C ASP A 108 -14.43 -0.38 -4.73
N VAL A 109 -14.10 -1.60 -4.29
CA VAL A 109 -13.19 -2.46 -5.04
C VAL A 109 -13.76 -2.85 -6.41
N GLY A 110 -15.08 -2.87 -6.58
CA GLY A 110 -15.72 -3.16 -7.87
C GLY A 110 -15.41 -2.07 -8.89
N ALA A 111 -15.62 -0.81 -8.52
CA ALA A 111 -15.28 0.34 -9.35
C ALA A 111 -13.76 0.42 -9.65
N MET A 112 -12.93 0.06 -8.66
CA MET A 112 -11.47 -0.05 -8.82
C MET A 112 -11.09 -1.10 -9.88
N LEU A 113 -11.63 -2.32 -9.75
CA LEU A 113 -11.33 -3.43 -10.68
C LEU A 113 -11.83 -3.13 -12.09
N GLU A 114 -12.99 -2.47 -12.23
CA GLU A 114 -13.52 -2.05 -13.52
C GLU A 114 -12.61 -1.01 -14.19
N SER A 115 -12.13 -0.02 -13.43
CA SER A 115 -11.18 0.97 -13.93
C SER A 115 -9.84 0.35 -14.35
N LEU A 116 -9.39 -0.68 -13.64
CA LEU A 116 -8.14 -1.40 -13.95
C LEU A 116 -8.22 -2.32 -15.17
N ARG A 117 -9.40 -2.74 -15.62
CA ARG A 117 -9.56 -3.78 -16.67
C ARG A 117 -8.77 -3.47 -17.94
N ASN A 118 -8.71 -2.20 -18.35
CA ASN A 118 -8.01 -1.75 -19.54
C ASN A 118 -6.87 -0.76 -19.22
N GLU A 119 -6.45 -0.69 -17.96
CA GLU A 119 -5.40 0.23 -17.53
C GLU A 119 -4.03 -0.24 -18.01
N THR A 120 -3.23 0.69 -18.53
CA THR A 120 -1.87 0.44 -19.04
C THR A 120 -0.82 1.34 -18.40
N SER A 121 -1.26 2.41 -17.72
CA SER A 121 -0.36 3.29 -16.98
C SER A 121 0.20 2.57 -15.76
N THR A 122 1.52 2.31 -15.79
CA THR A 122 2.26 1.76 -14.65
C THR A 122 2.04 2.56 -13.38
N VAL A 123 1.98 3.89 -13.47
CA VAL A 123 1.72 4.77 -12.32
C VAL A 123 0.34 4.51 -11.73
N ASN A 124 -0.68 4.32 -12.57
CA ASN A 124 -2.04 4.06 -12.11
C ASN A 124 -2.17 2.66 -11.49
N ILE A 125 -1.57 1.65 -12.11
CA ILE A 125 -1.53 0.27 -11.59
C ILE A 125 -0.87 0.24 -10.21
N ARG A 126 0.30 0.87 -10.07
CA ARG A 126 1.03 0.98 -8.80
C ARG A 126 0.25 1.80 -7.76
N THR A 127 -0.45 2.85 -8.19
CA THR A 127 -1.34 3.63 -7.31
C THR A 127 -2.51 2.79 -6.81
N ALA A 128 -3.13 2.00 -7.69
CA ALA A 128 -4.20 1.09 -7.34
C ALA A 128 -3.73 0.00 -6.38
N PHE A 129 -2.54 -0.58 -6.61
CA PHE A 129 -1.90 -1.48 -5.65
C PHE A 129 -1.87 -0.83 -4.26
N MET A 130 -1.34 0.39 -4.14
CA MET A 130 -1.26 1.07 -2.83
C MET A 130 -2.64 1.30 -2.20
N LEU A 131 -3.65 1.72 -2.97
CA LEU A 131 -5.01 1.94 -2.47
C LEU A 131 -5.66 0.63 -1.99
N CYS A 132 -5.52 -0.44 -2.75
CA CYS A 132 -6.04 -1.77 -2.43
C CYS A 132 -5.36 -2.43 -1.22
N HIS A 133 -4.26 -1.86 -0.73
CA HIS A 133 -3.58 -2.33 0.48
C HIS A 133 -3.79 -1.38 1.66
N LEU A 134 -3.56 -0.09 1.47
CA LEU A 134 -3.61 0.90 2.55
C LEU A 134 -5.02 1.08 3.10
N ILE A 135 -6.04 1.17 2.23
CA ILE A 135 -7.41 1.39 2.69
C ILE A 135 -7.91 0.20 3.50
N PRO A 136 -7.79 -1.07 3.02
CA PRO A 136 -8.22 -2.20 3.81
C PRO A 136 -7.44 -2.34 5.11
N MET A 137 -6.11 -2.14 5.09
CA MET A 137 -5.28 -2.16 6.32
C MET A 137 -5.77 -1.16 7.38
N VAL A 138 -6.04 0.08 6.98
CA VAL A 138 -6.46 1.15 7.89
C VAL A 138 -7.87 0.87 8.41
N ASN A 139 -8.77 0.37 7.57
CA ASN A 139 -10.11 -0.02 7.98
C ASN A 139 -10.11 -1.23 8.92
N THR A 140 -9.28 -2.26 8.66
CA THR A 140 -9.09 -3.38 9.59
C THR A 140 -8.57 -2.87 10.94
N ALA A 141 -7.59 -1.96 10.94
CA ALA A 141 -7.06 -1.37 12.16
C ALA A 141 -8.12 -0.60 12.95
N LEU A 142 -9.06 0.08 12.27
CA LEU A 142 -10.20 0.74 12.91
C LEU A 142 -11.12 -0.27 13.58
N SER A 143 -11.52 -1.32 12.85
CA SER A 143 -12.38 -2.37 13.42
C SER A 143 -11.73 -3.07 14.61
N GLU A 144 -10.42 -3.32 14.55
CA GLU A 144 -9.64 -3.90 15.65
C GLU A 144 -9.56 -2.96 16.85
N TYR A 145 -9.36 -1.67 16.62
CA TYR A 145 -9.40 -0.65 17.66
C TYR A 145 -10.77 -0.64 18.36
N GLN A 146 -11.86 -0.57 17.59
CA GLN A 146 -13.22 -0.58 18.12
C GLN A 146 -13.50 -1.85 18.93
N ARG A 147 -13.09 -3.02 18.42
CA ARG A 147 -13.26 -4.29 19.12
C ARG A 147 -12.46 -4.37 20.41
N SER A 148 -11.24 -3.85 20.45
CA SER A 148 -10.33 -4.00 21.60
C SER A 148 -10.51 -2.93 22.67
N VAL A 149 -10.84 -1.70 22.26
CA VAL A 149 -10.91 -0.52 23.13
C VAL A 149 -12.35 -0.18 23.50
N CYS A 150 -13.28 -0.22 22.54
CA CYS A 150 -14.64 0.29 22.73
C CYS A 150 -15.62 -0.76 23.28
N SER A 151 -15.36 -2.05 23.07
CA SER A 151 -16.17 -3.13 23.68
C SER A 151 -16.03 -3.23 25.20
N ARG A 152 -15.10 -2.47 25.79
CA ARG A 152 -14.82 -2.43 27.25
C ARG A 152 -15.43 -1.20 27.95
N GLN A 153 -16.13 -0.34 27.21
CA GLN A 153 -16.87 0.81 27.75
C GLN A 153 -18.36 0.46 27.84
#